data_AF-A0A7S2L3M8-F1
#
_entry.id   AF-A0A7S2L3M8-F1
#
_cell.length_a   1.000
_cell.length_b   1.000
_cell.length_c   1.000
_cell.angle_alpha   90.00
_cell.angle_beta   90.00
_cell.angle_gamma   90.00
#
_symmetry.space_group_name_H-M   'P 1'
#
loop_
_entity.id
_entity.type
_entity.pdbx_description
1 polymer ?
#
loop_
_entity_poly.entity_id
_entity_poly.type
_entity_poly.pdbx_seq_one_letter_code
_entity_poly.pdbx_strand_id
1 'polypeptide(L)'
;SPVAAALLEEVRLIILCAHYLLTDDNSGETPQIPDAIVQACSIDEAAFNSISGLISAFMSLAEQQASGITMRPEDPRLSPLIGQTLLSFFARWAPAYVAPSTENYDAVYHGKGALIAWSGADTGPGMINFCITLCLHYFCFWPQETLVQQGAASLIFALALRNDLRQALVNSPSFDQLANLQIVSSSISHASSVVPPGADTVGISTAHLQGFSRLPYVSRAKILSALLVASSEADAKSQPIFEKLLQTLESVFVSLVEGLNYKRQNPYDATSSEMANLCIELYGGVARASEMSNSTRVTTFMSRSLPHLAGLMKFYAEELSICESLLRLFRDYAEQFIVALEQDDCVALFAASAELLKSYSSSHCSKSRVVKSSIEEEQDYNDVLSAIQLLIHLSTKDFLDISFGYKNSAAVSDQVTNVVFFGLQQIL
;
A
#
# COMPACT_ATOMS: atom_id res chain seq x y z
N SER A 1 -23.48 -6.21 -26.19
CA SER A 1 -23.76 -7.21 -27.24
C SER A 1 -22.78 -8.37 -27.05
N PRO A 2 -23.19 -9.63 -27.24
CA PRO A 2 -22.30 -10.80 -27.15
C PRO A 2 -21.03 -10.67 -28.00
N VAL A 3 -21.12 -10.06 -29.19
CA VAL A 3 -19.97 -9.81 -30.07
C VAL A 3 -18.94 -8.86 -29.43
N ALA A 4 -19.41 -7.79 -28.78
CA ALA A 4 -18.53 -6.85 -28.10
C ALA A 4 -17.86 -7.49 -26.86
N ALA A 5 -18.58 -8.34 -26.13
CA ALA A 5 -18.02 -9.07 -25.00
C ALA A 5 -16.96 -10.10 -25.46
N ALA A 6 -17.21 -10.81 -26.57
CA ALA A 6 -16.24 -11.72 -27.16
C ALA A 6 -14.96 -10.99 -27.60
N LEU A 7 -15.09 -9.83 -28.24
CA LEU A 7 -13.93 -9.00 -28.63
C LEU A 7 -13.12 -8.52 -27.42
N LEU A 8 -13.79 -8.08 -26.34
CA LEU A 8 -13.09 -7.70 -25.11
C LEU A 8 -12.35 -8.90 -24.51
N GLU A 9 -12.93 -10.10 -24.54
CA GLU A 9 -12.25 -11.29 -24.04
C GLU A 9 -11.05 -11.69 -24.92
N GLU A 10 -11.16 -11.59 -26.25
CA GLU A 10 -10.03 -11.79 -27.16
C GLU A 10 -8.87 -10.82 -26.85
N VAL A 11 -9.18 -9.53 -26.67
CA VAL A 11 -8.20 -8.52 -26.25
C VAL A 11 -7.58 -8.88 -24.90
N ARG A 12 -8.39 -9.32 -23.93
CA ARG A 12 -7.89 -9.75 -22.61
C ARG A 12 -6.91 -10.92 -22.74
N LEU A 13 -7.24 -11.93 -23.53
CA LEU A 13 -6.39 -13.09 -23.76
C LEU A 13 -5.07 -12.69 -24.42
N ILE A 14 -5.08 -11.75 -25.37
CA ILE A 14 -3.85 -11.21 -25.96
C ILE A 14 -2.98 -10.54 -24.89
N ILE A 15 -3.57 -9.71 -24.01
CA ILE A 15 -2.82 -9.07 -22.91
C ILE A 15 -2.23 -10.13 -21.98
N LEU A 16 -2.99 -11.18 -21.63
CA LEU A 16 -2.49 -12.27 -20.78
C LEU A 16 -1.37 -13.07 -21.45
N CYS A 17 -1.48 -13.40 -22.74
CA CYS A 17 -0.41 -14.07 -23.46
C CYS A 17 0.85 -13.21 -23.49
N ALA A 18 0.72 -11.91 -23.75
CA ALA A 18 1.84 -10.97 -23.72
C ALA A 18 2.43 -10.82 -22.31
N HIS A 19 1.59 -10.82 -21.27
CA HIS A 19 1.99 -10.79 -19.87
C HIS A 19 2.91 -11.95 -19.52
N TYR A 20 2.50 -13.19 -19.83
CA TYR A 20 3.33 -14.38 -19.56
C TYR A 20 4.52 -14.53 -20.50
N LEU A 21 4.47 -13.94 -21.70
CA LEU A 21 5.58 -14.00 -22.66
C LEU A 21 6.69 -13.00 -22.30
N LEU A 22 6.30 -11.79 -21.88
CA LEU A 22 7.22 -10.66 -21.73
C LEU A 22 7.68 -10.46 -20.28
N THR A 23 7.05 -11.10 -19.31
CA THR A 23 7.37 -10.88 -17.89
C THR A 23 7.41 -12.19 -17.11
N ASP A 24 8.25 -12.21 -16.07
CA ASP A 24 8.32 -13.29 -15.10
C ASP A 24 7.58 -12.92 -13.80
N ASP A 25 7.26 -13.92 -12.98
CA ASP A 25 6.55 -13.72 -11.71
C ASP A 25 7.38 -12.96 -10.65
N ASN A 26 8.73 -12.97 -10.78
CA ASN A 26 9.73 -12.18 -10.03
C ASN A 26 9.45 -11.95 -8.53
N SER A 27 8.78 -12.89 -7.85
CA SER A 27 8.36 -12.71 -6.46
C SER A 27 9.58 -12.79 -5.54
N GLY A 28 9.93 -11.65 -4.93
CA GLY A 28 11.10 -11.54 -4.03
C GLY A 28 12.43 -11.31 -4.73
N GLU A 29 12.44 -11.13 -6.05
CA GLU A 29 13.64 -10.88 -6.84
C GLU A 29 13.56 -9.54 -7.58
N THR A 30 14.71 -9.03 -8.05
CA THR A 30 14.73 -7.82 -8.86
C THR A 30 14.06 -8.11 -10.21
N PRO A 31 13.04 -7.33 -10.65
CA PRO A 31 12.40 -7.55 -11.93
C PRO A 31 13.39 -7.46 -13.10
N GLN A 32 13.39 -8.47 -13.96
CA GLN A 32 14.25 -8.55 -15.14
C GLN A 32 13.43 -8.82 -16.42
N ILE A 33 13.99 -8.41 -17.55
CA ILE A 33 13.52 -8.76 -18.88
C ILE A 33 13.95 -10.20 -19.15
N PRO A 34 13.04 -11.11 -19.57
CA PRO A 34 13.44 -12.48 -19.86
C PRO A 34 14.57 -12.54 -20.90
N ASP A 35 15.60 -13.37 -20.67
CA ASP A 35 16.78 -13.47 -21.53
C ASP A 35 16.44 -13.74 -22.99
N ALA A 36 15.43 -14.59 -23.23
CA ALA A 36 14.94 -14.89 -24.58
C ALA A 36 14.44 -13.63 -25.30
N ILE A 37 13.81 -12.70 -24.60
CA ILE A 37 13.32 -11.43 -25.14
C ILE A 37 14.49 -10.48 -25.41
N VAL A 38 15.47 -10.39 -24.49
CA VAL A 38 16.69 -9.59 -24.69
C VAL A 38 17.44 -10.08 -25.92
N GLN A 39 17.65 -11.38 -26.03
CA GLN A 39 18.34 -12.00 -27.16
C GLN A 39 17.58 -11.75 -28.48
N ALA A 40 16.27 -12.01 -28.51
CA ALA A 40 15.45 -11.82 -29.71
C ALA A 40 15.47 -10.35 -30.17
N CYS A 41 15.21 -9.40 -29.26
CA CYS A 41 15.20 -7.96 -29.58
C CYS A 41 16.58 -7.41 -29.97
N SER A 42 17.67 -8.06 -29.56
CA SER A 42 19.03 -7.62 -29.86
C SER A 42 19.54 -8.10 -31.21
N ILE A 43 18.96 -9.19 -31.74
CA ILE A 43 19.41 -9.85 -32.97
C ILE A 43 18.41 -9.60 -34.12
N ASP A 44 17.12 -9.53 -33.82
CA ASP A 44 16.06 -9.37 -34.81
C ASP A 44 15.27 -8.07 -34.59
N GLU A 45 15.45 -7.12 -35.51
CA GLU A 45 14.74 -5.84 -35.52
C GLU A 45 13.23 -6.03 -35.71
N ALA A 46 12.79 -7.05 -36.45
CA ALA A 46 11.38 -7.33 -36.64
C ALA A 46 10.71 -7.81 -35.34
N ALA A 47 11.41 -8.64 -34.57
CA ALA A 47 10.96 -9.07 -33.24
C ALA A 47 10.84 -7.87 -32.29
N PHE A 48 11.85 -7.00 -32.25
CA PHE A 48 11.81 -5.77 -31.45
C PHE A 48 10.65 -4.86 -31.86
N ASN A 49 10.47 -4.60 -33.15
CA ASN A 49 9.40 -3.75 -33.66
C ASN A 49 8.01 -4.32 -33.34
N SER A 50 7.85 -5.64 -33.37
CA SER A 50 6.60 -6.31 -33.01
C SER A 50 6.27 -6.15 -31.52
N ILE A 51 7.26 -6.35 -30.64
CA ILE A 51 7.09 -6.15 -29.19
C ILE A 51 6.82 -4.69 -28.89
N SER A 52 7.60 -3.76 -29.43
CA SER A 52 7.41 -2.32 -29.25
C SER A 52 6.03 -1.85 -29.72
N GLY A 53 5.58 -2.35 -30.88
CA GLY A 53 4.24 -2.09 -31.41
C GLY A 53 3.12 -2.64 -30.51
N LEU A 54 3.31 -3.83 -29.94
CA LEU A 54 2.37 -4.42 -28.99
C LEU A 54 2.25 -3.60 -27.70
N ILE A 55 3.39 -3.18 -27.12
CA ILE A 55 3.40 -2.30 -25.94
C ILE A 55 2.69 -0.98 -26.24
N SER A 56 2.97 -0.38 -27.39
CA SER A 56 2.33 0.87 -27.82
C SER A 56 0.82 0.70 -27.98
N ALA A 57 0.35 -0.44 -28.49
CA ALA A 57 -1.08 -0.76 -28.58
C ALA A 57 -1.73 -0.91 -27.20
N PHE A 58 -1.05 -1.55 -26.25
CA PHE A 58 -1.54 -1.67 -24.87
C PHE A 58 -1.60 -0.32 -24.16
N MET A 59 -0.60 0.54 -24.36
CA MET A 59 -0.62 1.91 -23.83
C MET A 59 -1.79 2.70 -24.39
N SER A 60 -2.00 2.66 -25.71
CA SER A 60 -3.11 3.35 -26.36
C SER A 60 -4.47 2.84 -25.87
N LEU A 61 -4.62 1.52 -25.70
CA LEU A 61 -5.83 0.94 -25.13
C LEU A 61 -6.07 1.39 -23.67
N ALA A 62 -5.01 1.42 -22.85
CA ALA A 62 -5.07 1.89 -21.48
C ALA A 62 -5.48 3.36 -21.39
N GLU A 63 -4.88 4.22 -22.22
CA GLU A 63 -5.22 5.65 -22.35
C GLU A 63 -6.65 5.86 -22.80
N GLN A 64 -7.10 5.14 -23.82
CA GLN A 64 -8.47 5.24 -24.31
C GLN A 64 -9.48 4.86 -23.23
N GLN A 65 -9.18 3.82 -22.46
CA GLN A 65 -10.01 3.41 -21.34
C GLN A 65 -9.98 4.46 -20.22
N ALA A 66 -8.81 4.90 -19.77
CA ALA A 66 -8.67 5.93 -18.74
C ALA A 66 -9.41 7.23 -19.11
N SER A 67 -9.25 7.70 -20.35
CA SER A 67 -9.94 8.88 -20.87
C SER A 67 -11.46 8.66 -20.93
N GLY A 68 -11.89 7.48 -21.39
CA GLY A 68 -13.30 7.12 -21.43
C GLY A 68 -13.94 7.13 -20.04
N ILE A 69 -13.24 6.63 -19.03
CA ILE A 69 -13.73 6.61 -17.64
C ILE A 69 -13.90 8.03 -17.11
N THR A 70 -12.96 8.95 -17.36
CA THR A 70 -13.08 10.36 -16.94
C THR A 70 -14.32 11.03 -17.50
N MET A 71 -14.73 10.67 -18.73
CA MET A 71 -15.88 11.27 -19.41
C MET A 71 -17.20 10.60 -19.05
N ARG A 72 -17.22 9.27 -18.98
CA ARG A 72 -18.43 8.48 -18.71
C ARG A 72 -18.05 7.16 -18.02
N PRO A 73 -17.87 7.15 -16.68
CA PRO A 73 -17.44 5.97 -15.93
C PRO A 73 -18.37 4.76 -16.08
N GLU A 74 -19.66 5.01 -16.33
CA GLU A 74 -20.71 3.99 -16.47
C GLU A 74 -20.87 3.47 -17.92
N ASP A 75 -20.00 3.85 -18.85
CA ASP A 75 -20.09 3.37 -20.22
C ASP A 75 -19.87 1.85 -20.27
N PRO A 76 -20.84 1.04 -20.73
CA PRO A 76 -20.76 -0.42 -20.73
C PRO A 76 -19.69 -0.96 -21.71
N ARG A 77 -19.05 -0.10 -22.49
CA ARG A 77 -17.92 -0.47 -23.36
C ARG A 77 -16.58 -0.44 -22.63
N LEU A 78 -16.51 0.21 -21.46
CA LEU A 78 -15.35 0.19 -20.59
C LEU A 78 -15.39 -1.11 -19.77
N SER A 79 -14.23 -1.72 -19.56
CA SER A 79 -14.13 -3.04 -18.94
C SER A 79 -13.15 -3.00 -17.77
N PRO A 80 -13.65 -2.99 -16.52
CA PRO A 80 -12.81 -3.10 -15.33
C PRO A 80 -11.86 -4.30 -15.38
N LEU A 81 -12.29 -5.40 -16.00
CA LEU A 81 -11.46 -6.59 -16.21
C LEU A 81 -10.26 -6.32 -17.14
N ILE A 82 -10.46 -5.55 -18.23
CA ILE A 82 -9.35 -5.11 -19.09
C ILE A 82 -8.46 -4.13 -18.35
N GLY A 83 -9.03 -3.16 -17.62
CA GLY A 83 -8.27 -2.23 -16.80
C GLY A 83 -7.37 -2.95 -15.81
N GLN A 84 -7.92 -3.92 -15.08
CA GLN A 84 -7.18 -4.77 -14.13
C GLN A 84 -6.10 -5.61 -14.83
N THR A 85 -6.39 -6.19 -16.00
CA THR A 85 -5.42 -7.01 -16.74
C THR A 85 -4.25 -6.15 -17.25
N LEU A 86 -4.53 -4.95 -17.78
CA LEU A 86 -3.50 -3.98 -18.19
C LEU A 86 -2.66 -3.49 -17.01
N LEU A 87 -3.29 -3.17 -15.88
CA LEU A 87 -2.56 -2.76 -14.68
C LEU A 87 -1.65 -3.89 -14.17
N SER A 88 -2.14 -5.14 -14.16
CA SER A 88 -1.33 -6.31 -13.82
C SER A 88 -0.14 -6.50 -14.77
N PHE A 89 -0.37 -6.29 -16.07
CA PHE A 89 0.70 -6.32 -17.08
C PHE A 89 1.75 -5.25 -16.79
N PHE A 90 1.35 -3.98 -16.68
CA PHE A 90 2.29 -2.89 -16.43
C PHE A 90 2.99 -3.02 -15.08
N ALA A 91 2.34 -3.59 -14.06
CA ALA A 91 2.94 -3.78 -12.73
C ALA A 91 4.14 -4.75 -12.76
N ARG A 92 4.23 -5.64 -13.75
CA ARG A 92 5.40 -6.50 -13.96
C ARG A 92 6.32 -5.99 -15.04
N TRP A 93 5.74 -5.51 -16.14
CA TRP A 93 6.49 -5.05 -17.29
C TRP A 93 7.26 -3.77 -17.00
N ALA A 94 6.64 -2.73 -16.44
CA ALA A 94 7.31 -1.44 -16.28
C ALA A 94 8.53 -1.51 -15.34
N PRO A 95 8.47 -2.18 -14.17
CA PRO A 95 9.65 -2.36 -13.33
C PRO A 95 10.77 -3.17 -13.99
N ALA A 96 10.48 -4.08 -14.93
CA ALA A 96 11.53 -4.85 -15.61
C ALA A 96 12.14 -4.09 -16.81
N TYR A 97 11.33 -3.32 -17.55
CA TYR A 97 11.71 -2.76 -18.85
C TYR A 97 12.07 -1.27 -18.83
N VAL A 98 11.62 -0.52 -17.82
CA VAL A 98 11.96 0.90 -17.70
C VAL A 98 13.30 1.03 -16.99
N ALA A 99 14.30 1.57 -17.70
CA ALA A 99 15.66 1.75 -17.19
C ALA A 99 16.23 0.46 -16.53
N PRO A 100 16.28 -0.70 -17.20
CA PRO A 100 16.75 -1.95 -16.60
C PRO A 100 18.23 -1.84 -16.22
N SER A 101 18.62 -2.51 -15.13
CA SER A 101 20.04 -2.65 -14.77
C SER A 101 20.77 -3.48 -15.81
N THR A 102 21.73 -2.89 -16.51
CA THR A 102 22.53 -3.58 -17.54
C THR A 102 23.48 -4.62 -16.96
N GLU A 103 23.80 -4.53 -15.67
CA GLU A 103 24.73 -5.45 -14.97
C GLU A 103 24.22 -6.90 -14.94
N ASN A 104 22.91 -7.08 -15.05
CA ASN A 104 22.26 -8.38 -15.03
C ASN A 104 22.28 -9.11 -16.37
N TYR A 105 22.80 -8.48 -17.43
CA TYR A 105 22.79 -9.04 -18.79
C TYR A 105 24.18 -9.09 -19.40
N ASP A 106 24.38 -10.03 -20.33
CA ASP A 106 25.63 -10.14 -21.10
C ASP A 106 25.95 -8.82 -21.82
N ALA A 107 27.21 -8.39 -21.72
CA ALA A 107 27.75 -7.19 -22.35
C ALA A 107 27.49 -7.12 -23.87
N VAL A 108 27.32 -8.26 -24.53
CA VAL A 108 26.98 -8.33 -25.96
C VAL A 108 25.65 -7.64 -26.29
N TYR A 109 24.71 -7.60 -25.33
CA TYR A 109 23.38 -7.02 -25.48
C TYR A 109 23.29 -5.56 -24.98
N HIS A 110 24.32 -5.05 -24.31
CA HIS A 110 24.32 -3.68 -23.80
C HIS A 110 24.13 -2.67 -24.93
N GLY A 111 23.25 -1.69 -24.71
CA GLY A 111 22.97 -0.65 -25.69
C GLY A 111 22.06 -1.06 -26.86
N LYS A 112 21.33 -2.19 -26.76
CA LYS A 112 20.50 -2.72 -27.86
C LYS A 112 19.07 -3.07 -27.44
N GLY A 113 18.18 -3.07 -28.42
CA GLY A 113 16.83 -3.64 -28.34
C GLY A 113 16.04 -3.16 -27.11
N ALA A 114 15.42 -4.13 -26.42
CA ALA A 114 14.55 -3.88 -25.27
C ALA A 114 15.26 -3.21 -24.08
N LEU A 115 16.58 -3.37 -23.92
CA LEU A 115 17.32 -2.82 -22.78
C LEU A 115 17.41 -1.28 -22.79
N ILE A 116 17.35 -0.67 -23.97
CA ILE A 116 17.43 0.80 -24.12
C ILE A 116 16.13 1.46 -24.56
N ALA A 117 15.16 0.69 -25.04
CA ALA A 117 13.96 1.21 -25.68
C ALA A 117 13.14 2.13 -24.76
N TRP A 118 13.07 1.81 -23.47
CA TRP A 118 12.30 2.57 -22.46
C TRP A 118 13.18 3.18 -21.36
N SER A 119 14.44 3.45 -21.70
CA SER A 119 15.48 3.88 -20.75
C SER A 119 16.11 5.23 -21.13
N GLY A 120 15.60 5.88 -22.17
CA GLY A 120 16.08 7.19 -22.62
C GLY A 120 15.75 8.29 -21.61
N ALA A 121 16.49 9.40 -21.70
CA ALA A 121 16.37 10.54 -20.79
C ALA A 121 14.93 11.07 -20.67
N ASP A 122 14.16 11.03 -21.76
CA ASP A 122 12.75 11.42 -21.78
C ASP A 122 11.80 10.21 -21.74
N THR A 123 12.17 9.08 -22.36
CA THR A 123 11.26 7.93 -22.51
C THR A 123 11.03 7.18 -21.21
N GLY A 124 12.07 7.02 -20.37
CA GLY A 124 11.95 6.38 -19.06
C GLY A 124 11.03 7.16 -18.12
N PRO A 125 11.32 8.44 -17.83
CA PRO A 125 10.45 9.30 -17.04
C PRO A 125 9.04 9.45 -17.63
N GLY A 126 8.92 9.51 -18.96
CA GLY A 126 7.63 9.52 -19.66
C GLY A 126 6.79 8.27 -19.38
N MET A 127 7.40 7.08 -19.39
CA MET A 127 6.72 5.82 -19.09
C MET A 127 6.28 5.73 -17.63
N ILE A 128 7.11 6.20 -16.71
CA ILE A 128 6.78 6.29 -15.28
C ILE A 128 5.58 7.22 -15.08
N ASN A 129 5.62 8.40 -15.70
CA ASN A 129 4.52 9.35 -15.65
C ASN A 129 3.22 8.78 -16.24
N PHE A 130 3.31 8.06 -17.35
CA PHE A 130 2.18 7.34 -17.95
C PHE A 130 1.55 6.35 -16.96
N CYS A 131 2.36 5.50 -16.31
CA CYS A 131 1.88 4.51 -15.34
C CYS A 131 1.15 5.16 -14.16
N ILE A 132 1.72 6.24 -13.60
CA ILE A 132 1.09 6.95 -12.48
C ILE A 132 -0.19 7.68 -12.92
N THR A 133 -0.18 8.29 -14.11
CA THR A 133 -1.37 8.94 -14.69
C THR A 133 -2.50 7.94 -14.88
N LEU A 134 -2.20 6.76 -15.39
CA LEU A 134 -3.17 5.68 -15.53
C LEU A 134 -3.79 5.30 -14.18
N CYS A 135 -2.94 5.09 -13.15
CA CYS A 135 -3.40 4.78 -11.80
C CYS A 135 -4.29 5.90 -11.23
N LEU A 136 -3.89 7.17 -11.40
CA LEU A 136 -4.63 8.32 -10.90
C LEU A 136 -6.05 8.39 -11.48
N HIS A 137 -6.22 8.12 -12.77
CA HIS A 137 -7.55 8.05 -13.39
C HIS A 137 -8.40 6.95 -12.76
N TYR A 138 -7.85 5.74 -12.57
CA TYR A 138 -8.60 4.66 -11.94
C TYR A 138 -8.97 4.96 -10.48
N PHE A 139 -8.04 5.52 -9.70
CA PHE A 139 -8.29 5.94 -8.31
C PHE A 139 -9.43 6.94 -8.20
N CYS A 140 -9.51 7.88 -9.15
CA CYS A 140 -10.46 8.98 -9.08
C CYS A 140 -11.81 8.67 -9.73
N PHE A 141 -11.88 7.80 -10.74
CA PHE A 141 -13.11 7.65 -11.52
C PHE A 141 -13.73 6.26 -11.48
N TRP A 142 -13.04 5.26 -10.91
CA TRP A 142 -13.56 3.91 -10.67
C TRP A 142 -13.39 3.42 -9.23
N PRO A 143 -13.67 4.23 -8.19
CA PRO A 143 -13.39 3.85 -6.80
C PRO A 143 -14.08 2.56 -6.33
N GLN A 144 -15.19 2.17 -6.97
CA GLN A 144 -15.94 0.95 -6.70
C GLN A 144 -15.28 -0.34 -7.24
N GLU A 145 -14.38 -0.22 -8.22
CA GLU A 145 -13.76 -1.37 -8.91
C GLU A 145 -12.54 -1.88 -8.13
N THR A 146 -12.77 -2.61 -7.04
CA THR A 146 -11.74 -3.01 -6.07
C THR A 146 -10.51 -3.68 -6.69
N LEU A 147 -10.68 -4.56 -7.66
CA LEU A 147 -9.57 -5.24 -8.34
C LEU A 147 -8.73 -4.28 -9.21
N VAL A 148 -9.37 -3.27 -9.81
CA VAL A 148 -8.66 -2.20 -10.54
C VAL A 148 -7.87 -1.34 -9.56
N GLN A 149 -8.47 -0.97 -8.42
CA GLN A 149 -7.79 -0.20 -7.39
C GLN A 149 -6.57 -0.93 -6.81
N GLN A 150 -6.70 -2.23 -6.61
CA GLN A 150 -5.58 -3.08 -6.19
C GLN A 150 -4.47 -3.12 -7.25
N GLY A 151 -4.82 -3.34 -8.52
CA GLY A 151 -3.85 -3.34 -9.62
C GLY A 151 -3.12 -1.99 -9.76
N ALA A 152 -3.83 -0.87 -9.61
CA ALA A 152 -3.27 0.47 -9.67
C ALA A 152 -2.29 0.75 -8.52
N ALA A 153 -2.67 0.39 -7.29
CA ALA A 153 -1.76 0.52 -6.15
C ALA A 153 -0.52 -0.40 -6.30
N SER A 154 -0.72 -1.63 -6.76
CA SER A 154 0.38 -2.58 -7.03
C SER A 154 1.35 -2.10 -8.11
N LEU A 155 0.87 -1.45 -9.17
CA LEU A 155 1.74 -0.87 -10.21
C LEU A 155 2.67 0.21 -9.63
N ILE A 156 2.14 1.17 -8.87
CA ILE A 156 2.97 2.22 -8.26
C ILE A 156 3.94 1.60 -7.26
N PHE A 157 3.48 0.66 -6.43
CA PHE A 157 4.32 -0.02 -5.47
C PHE A 157 5.46 -0.80 -6.15
N ALA A 158 5.18 -1.54 -7.22
CA ALA A 158 6.19 -2.31 -7.95
C ALA A 158 7.27 -1.41 -8.60
N LEU A 159 6.89 -0.22 -9.07
CA LEU A 159 7.86 0.78 -9.51
C LEU A 159 8.68 1.33 -8.33
N ALA A 160 8.04 1.58 -7.17
CA ALA A 160 8.68 2.14 -5.99
C ALA A 160 9.66 1.17 -5.31
N LEU A 161 9.45 -0.15 -5.45
CA LEU A 161 10.39 -1.17 -4.96
C LEU A 161 11.74 -1.11 -5.67
N ARG A 162 11.80 -0.57 -6.89
CA ARG A 162 13.06 -0.30 -7.58
C ARG A 162 13.66 1.03 -7.11
N ASN A 163 14.70 0.93 -6.28
CA ASN A 163 15.40 2.08 -5.71
C ASN A 163 15.83 3.11 -6.76
N ASP A 164 16.30 2.65 -7.91
CA ASP A 164 16.76 3.48 -9.02
C ASP A 164 15.63 4.18 -9.79
N LEU A 165 14.38 3.74 -9.64
CA LEU A 165 13.21 4.40 -10.21
C LEU A 165 12.55 5.42 -9.26
N ARG A 166 12.85 5.38 -7.95
CA ARG A 166 12.23 6.25 -6.93
C ARG A 166 12.35 7.74 -7.25
N GLN A 167 13.54 8.17 -7.65
CA GLN A 167 13.78 9.57 -8.00
C GLN A 167 12.95 9.99 -9.23
N ALA A 168 12.84 9.12 -10.24
CA ALA A 168 12.04 9.38 -11.42
C ALA A 168 10.53 9.37 -11.12
N LEU A 169 10.07 8.49 -10.21
CA LEU A 169 8.71 8.49 -9.68
C LEU A 169 8.38 9.82 -9.00
N VAL A 170 9.20 10.24 -8.02
CA VAL A 170 8.96 11.48 -7.27
C VAL A 170 9.06 12.71 -8.18
N ASN A 171 9.86 12.66 -9.25
CA ASN A 171 9.94 13.73 -10.23
C ASN A 171 8.75 13.81 -11.20
N SER A 172 7.89 12.79 -11.27
CA SER A 172 6.71 12.79 -12.13
C SER A 172 5.65 13.79 -11.62
N PRO A 173 5.05 14.62 -12.50
CA PRO A 173 3.95 15.51 -12.12
C PRO A 173 2.72 14.75 -11.61
N SER A 174 2.44 13.57 -12.16
CA SER A 174 1.32 12.74 -11.71
C SER A 174 1.56 12.14 -10.32
N PHE A 175 2.83 11.93 -9.92
CA PHE A 175 3.16 11.55 -8.55
C PHE A 175 2.87 12.69 -7.57
N ASP A 176 3.29 13.92 -7.91
CA ASP A 176 3.00 15.11 -7.10
C ASP A 176 1.47 15.29 -6.93
N GLN A 177 0.70 15.10 -7.99
CA GLN A 177 -0.76 15.16 -7.93
C GLN A 177 -1.36 14.06 -7.01
N LEU A 178 -0.87 12.83 -7.12
CA LEU A 178 -1.32 11.70 -6.29
C LEU A 178 -0.97 11.90 -4.81
N ALA A 179 0.25 12.36 -4.51
CA ALA A 179 0.68 12.67 -3.15
C ALA A 179 -0.20 13.77 -2.52
N ASN A 180 -0.48 14.83 -3.28
CA ASN A 180 -1.36 15.90 -2.82
C ASN A 180 -2.81 15.43 -2.62
N LEU A 181 -3.34 14.58 -3.50
CA LEU A 181 -4.65 13.94 -3.31
C LEU A 181 -4.70 13.11 -2.03
N GLN A 182 -3.66 12.31 -1.76
CA GLN A 182 -3.56 11.52 -0.53
C GLN A 182 -3.52 12.44 0.70
N ILE A 183 -2.68 13.47 0.69
CA ILE A 183 -2.55 14.44 1.80
C ILE A 183 -3.89 15.12 2.09
N VAL A 184 -4.55 15.70 1.07
CA VAL A 184 -5.80 16.45 1.25
C VAL A 184 -6.96 15.54 1.66
N SER A 185 -7.00 14.31 1.17
CA SER A 185 -8.06 13.36 1.48
C SER A 185 -7.90 12.69 2.85
N SER A 186 -6.73 12.74 3.51
CA SER A 186 -6.45 12.05 4.79
C SER A 186 -7.43 12.39 5.92
N SER A 187 -8.14 13.50 5.84
CA SER A 187 -9.18 13.92 6.81
C SER A 187 -10.62 13.76 6.29
N ILE A 188 -10.80 13.18 5.09
CA ILE A 188 -12.12 12.99 4.47
C ILE A 188 -12.53 11.53 4.63
N SER A 189 -13.55 11.29 5.45
CA SER A 189 -14.25 10.00 5.54
C SER A 189 -15.29 9.86 4.42
N HIS A 190 -15.80 8.66 4.19
CA HIS A 190 -16.83 8.40 3.17
C HIS A 190 -18.13 9.19 3.41
N ALA A 191 -18.55 9.35 4.66
CA ALA A 191 -19.72 10.15 5.02
C ALA A 191 -19.49 11.67 4.94
N SER A 192 -18.25 12.13 4.83
CA SER A 192 -17.95 13.56 4.79
C SER A 192 -18.43 14.20 3.48
N SER A 193 -19.42 15.08 3.60
CA SER A 193 -19.86 15.95 2.50
C SER A 193 -19.01 17.22 2.38
N VAL A 194 -18.02 17.41 3.26
CA VAL A 194 -17.24 18.64 3.36
C VAL A 194 -16.02 18.55 2.46
N VAL A 195 -15.94 19.42 1.46
CA VAL A 195 -14.70 19.67 0.73
C VAL A 195 -13.75 20.44 1.65
N PRO A 196 -12.57 19.89 2.01
CA PRO A 196 -11.67 20.57 2.93
C PRO A 196 -11.17 21.90 2.33
N PRO A 197 -11.01 22.94 3.16
CA PRO A 197 -10.41 24.20 2.72
C PRO A 197 -8.97 23.95 2.23
N GLY A 198 -8.66 24.38 1.01
CA GLY A 198 -7.34 24.21 0.39
C GLY A 198 -7.29 23.30 -0.84
N ALA A 199 -8.37 22.56 -1.16
CA ALA A 199 -8.45 21.76 -2.39
C ALA A 199 -8.14 22.58 -3.66
N ASP A 200 -8.64 23.81 -3.73
CA ASP A 200 -8.42 24.73 -4.86
C ASP A 200 -6.97 25.25 -4.94
N THR A 201 -6.23 25.27 -3.82
CA THR A 201 -4.87 25.83 -3.77
C THR A 201 -3.80 24.91 -4.38
N VAL A 202 -4.12 23.62 -4.55
CA VAL A 202 -3.19 22.61 -5.07
C VAL A 202 -3.56 22.18 -6.50
N GLY A 203 -4.49 22.87 -7.15
CA GLY A 203 -4.93 22.55 -8.52
C GLY A 203 -5.66 21.21 -8.64
N ILE A 204 -6.17 20.66 -7.53
CA ILE A 204 -6.92 19.41 -7.52
C ILE A 204 -8.38 19.72 -7.86
N SER A 205 -8.90 19.15 -8.94
CA SER A 205 -10.33 19.30 -9.25
C SER A 205 -11.19 18.63 -8.18
N THR A 206 -12.38 19.17 -7.93
CA THR A 206 -13.38 18.56 -7.03
C THR A 206 -13.74 17.12 -7.40
N ALA A 207 -13.81 16.78 -8.70
CA ALA A 207 -14.10 15.42 -9.18
C ALA A 207 -13.03 14.42 -8.74
N HIS A 208 -11.75 14.73 -8.96
CA HIS A 208 -10.63 13.92 -8.51
C HIS A 208 -10.67 13.69 -6.99
N LEU A 209 -10.90 14.76 -6.20
CA LEU A 209 -10.94 14.64 -4.75
C LEU A 209 -12.10 13.77 -4.25
N GLN A 210 -13.31 13.96 -4.79
CA GLN A 210 -14.49 13.16 -4.44
C GLN A 210 -14.34 11.70 -4.84
N GLY A 211 -13.75 11.45 -6.00
CA GLY A 211 -13.44 10.12 -6.49
C GLY A 211 -12.46 9.38 -5.59
N PHE A 212 -11.33 10.02 -5.32
CA PHE A 212 -10.27 9.47 -4.49
C PHE A 212 -10.73 9.25 -3.05
N SER A 213 -11.52 10.15 -2.46
CA SER A 213 -12.00 9.99 -1.09
C SER A 213 -12.95 8.80 -0.92
N ARG A 214 -13.66 8.39 -1.98
CA ARG A 214 -14.56 7.22 -2.01
C ARG A 214 -13.84 5.88 -2.09
N LEU A 215 -12.52 5.87 -2.27
CA LEU A 215 -11.75 4.63 -2.28
C LEU A 215 -11.91 3.88 -0.95
N PRO A 216 -11.98 2.54 -0.98
CA PRO A 216 -11.87 1.73 0.23
C PRO A 216 -10.62 2.15 1.02
N TYR A 217 -10.73 2.25 2.35
CA TYR A 217 -9.62 2.72 3.18
C TYR A 217 -8.38 1.83 3.07
N VAL A 218 -8.55 0.52 2.88
CA VAL A 218 -7.47 -0.42 2.56
C VAL A 218 -6.74 -0.04 1.26
N SER A 219 -7.46 0.43 0.23
CA SER A 219 -6.84 0.90 -1.02
C SER A 219 -6.06 2.19 -0.78
N ARG A 220 -6.61 3.13 0.01
CA ARG A 220 -5.90 4.37 0.40
C ARG A 220 -4.64 4.08 1.22
N ALA A 221 -4.68 3.06 2.08
CA ALA A 221 -3.52 2.57 2.82
C ALA A 221 -2.43 2.05 1.88
N LYS A 222 -2.78 1.22 0.88
CA LYS A 222 -1.82 0.71 -0.13
C LYS A 222 -1.19 1.84 -0.95
N ILE A 223 -1.99 2.85 -1.32
CA ILE A 223 -1.48 4.04 -2.01
C ILE A 223 -0.49 4.79 -1.11
N LEU A 224 -0.82 4.99 0.16
CA LEU A 224 0.08 5.61 1.13
C LEU A 224 1.39 4.81 1.26
N SER A 225 1.35 3.47 1.35
CA SER A 225 2.55 2.63 1.37
C SER A 225 3.44 2.89 0.16
N ALA A 226 2.86 2.90 -1.04
CA ALA A 226 3.61 3.13 -2.28
C ALA A 226 4.23 4.54 -2.34
N LEU A 227 3.50 5.56 -1.89
CA LEU A 227 3.99 6.93 -1.83
C LEU A 227 5.16 7.06 -0.82
N LEU A 228 5.06 6.42 0.35
CA LEU A 228 6.12 6.44 1.37
C LEU A 228 7.38 5.71 0.89
N VAL A 229 7.23 4.54 0.27
CA VAL A 229 8.37 3.80 -0.30
C VAL A 229 9.03 4.62 -1.41
N ALA A 230 8.26 5.20 -2.32
CA ALA A 230 8.78 6.01 -3.42
C ALA A 230 9.49 7.29 -2.94
N SER A 231 8.99 7.94 -1.88
CA SER A 231 9.55 9.17 -1.31
C SER A 231 10.50 8.92 -0.12
N SER A 232 11.01 7.70 0.04
CA SER A 232 11.83 7.32 1.19
C SER A 232 13.25 7.90 1.18
N GLU A 233 13.75 8.30 0.01
CA GLU A 233 15.06 8.93 -0.15
C GLU A 233 15.15 10.28 0.58
N ALA A 234 16.33 10.59 1.12
CA ALA A 234 16.60 11.83 1.83
C ALA A 234 17.06 12.95 0.88
N ASP A 235 16.45 13.05 -0.31
CA ASP A 235 16.69 14.11 -1.28
C ASP A 235 15.71 15.29 -1.13
N ALA A 236 16.05 16.41 -1.75
CA ALA A 236 15.33 17.67 -1.61
C ALA A 236 13.86 17.62 -2.05
N LYS A 237 13.47 16.69 -2.94
CA LYS A 237 12.09 16.54 -3.41
C LYS A 237 11.34 15.46 -2.62
N SER A 238 11.97 14.32 -2.35
CA SER A 238 11.33 13.20 -1.63
C SER A 238 11.06 13.52 -0.16
N GLN A 239 12.02 14.14 0.53
CA GLN A 239 11.91 14.42 1.96
C GLN A 239 10.65 15.20 2.37
N PRO A 240 10.33 16.37 1.76
CA PRO A 240 9.13 17.13 2.15
C PRO A 240 7.83 16.40 1.86
N ILE A 241 7.76 15.59 0.80
CA ILE A 241 6.57 14.79 0.48
C ILE A 241 6.33 13.74 1.56
N PHE A 242 7.38 12.98 1.90
CA PHE A 242 7.31 11.95 2.93
C PHE A 242 6.90 12.53 4.29
N GLU A 243 7.54 13.61 4.71
CA GLU A 243 7.23 14.28 5.98
C GLU A 243 5.80 14.80 5.99
N LYS A 244 5.33 15.39 4.89
CA LYS A 244 3.97 15.92 4.82
C LYS A 244 2.91 14.83 4.89
N LEU A 245 3.14 13.68 4.24
CA LEU A 245 2.24 12.52 4.31
C LEU A 245 2.05 12.05 5.77
N LEU A 246 3.14 11.89 6.50
CA LEU A 246 3.10 11.44 7.90
C LEU A 246 2.54 12.50 8.85
N GLN A 247 2.97 13.76 8.73
CA GLN A 247 2.50 14.87 9.58
C GLN A 247 0.99 15.09 9.45
N THR A 248 0.44 14.98 8.23
CA THR A 248 -0.99 15.12 8.02
C THR A 248 -1.76 13.96 8.67
N LEU A 249 -1.28 12.72 8.54
CA LEU A 249 -1.88 11.57 9.22
C LEU A 249 -1.83 11.74 10.75
N GLU A 250 -0.68 12.15 11.31
CA GLU A 250 -0.52 12.42 12.75
C GLU A 250 -1.50 13.48 13.23
N SER A 251 -1.62 14.60 12.51
CA SER A 251 -2.53 15.69 12.88
C SER A 251 -4.00 15.27 12.92
N VAL A 252 -4.45 14.49 11.93
CA VAL A 252 -5.83 13.98 11.88
C VAL A 252 -6.07 13.01 13.03
N PHE A 253 -5.12 12.10 13.27
CA PHE A 253 -5.22 11.12 14.34
C PHE A 253 -5.22 11.74 15.74
N VAL A 254 -4.32 12.70 16.00
CA VAL A 254 -4.29 13.44 17.27
C VAL A 254 -5.61 14.16 17.50
N SER A 255 -6.17 14.81 16.47
CA SER A 255 -7.47 15.49 16.58
C SER A 255 -8.61 14.53 16.96
N LEU A 256 -8.64 13.32 16.40
CA LEU A 256 -9.58 12.26 16.77
C LEU A 256 -9.39 11.82 18.23
N VAL A 257 -8.15 11.51 18.62
CA VAL A 257 -7.83 11.02 19.98
C VAL A 257 -8.16 12.07 21.04
N GLU A 258 -7.83 13.34 20.81
CA GLU A 258 -8.23 14.44 21.70
C GLU A 258 -9.76 14.60 21.73
N GLY A 259 -10.42 14.49 20.58
CA GLY A 259 -11.88 14.55 20.47
C GLY A 259 -12.56 13.50 21.35
N LEU A 260 -12.07 12.26 21.33
CA LEU A 260 -12.55 11.15 22.14
C LEU A 260 -12.23 11.35 23.64
N ASN A 261 -10.98 11.68 23.98
CA ASN A 261 -10.53 11.84 25.37
C ASN A 261 -11.29 12.97 26.09
N TYR A 262 -11.54 14.08 25.42
CA TYR A 262 -12.27 15.22 25.98
C TYR A 262 -13.79 15.13 25.78
N LYS A 263 -14.32 13.98 25.33
CA LYS A 263 -15.74 13.73 25.06
C LYS A 263 -16.37 14.77 24.12
N ARG A 264 -15.58 15.34 23.21
CA ARG A 264 -16.03 16.26 22.15
C ARG A 264 -16.56 15.49 20.95
N GLN A 265 -16.16 14.23 20.81
CA GLN A 265 -16.65 13.28 19.81
C GLN A 265 -17.24 12.06 20.53
N ASN A 266 -18.33 11.53 19.98
CA ASN A 266 -18.96 10.32 20.48
C ASN A 266 -18.43 9.13 19.66
N PRO A 267 -17.80 8.10 20.28
CA PRO A 267 -17.32 6.94 19.54
C PRO A 267 -18.44 6.18 18.81
N TYR A 268 -19.68 6.27 19.29
CA TYR A 268 -20.84 5.65 18.63
C TYR A 268 -21.41 6.47 17.46
N ASP A 269 -20.84 7.65 17.17
CA ASP A 269 -21.18 8.40 15.96
C ASP A 269 -20.48 7.81 14.74
N ALA A 270 -21.24 7.62 13.65
CA ALA A 270 -20.74 7.04 12.41
C ALA A 270 -19.53 7.80 11.87
N THR A 271 -19.52 9.13 11.97
CA THR A 271 -18.40 9.97 11.55
C THR A 271 -17.11 9.65 12.32
N SER A 272 -17.22 9.42 13.64
CA SER A 272 -16.07 9.15 14.50
C SER A 272 -15.52 7.74 14.25
N SER A 273 -16.41 6.75 14.12
CA SER A 273 -16.05 5.37 13.76
C SER A 273 -15.41 5.29 12.38
N GLU A 274 -15.96 5.97 11.37
CA GLU A 274 -15.36 6.05 10.04
C GLU A 274 -13.98 6.70 10.06
N MET A 275 -13.80 7.79 10.83
CA MET A 275 -12.51 8.46 10.95
C MET A 275 -11.48 7.57 11.67
N ALA A 276 -11.91 6.82 12.69
CA ALA A 276 -11.06 5.83 13.35
C ALA A 276 -10.61 4.75 12.37
N ASN A 277 -11.55 4.15 11.61
CA ASN A 277 -11.24 3.17 10.57
C ASN A 277 -10.27 3.72 9.52
N LEU A 278 -10.50 4.95 9.03
CA LEU A 278 -9.60 5.61 8.08
C LEU A 278 -8.19 5.74 8.66
N CYS A 279 -8.06 6.29 9.87
CA CYS A 279 -6.76 6.45 10.52
C CYS A 279 -6.05 5.11 10.70
N ILE A 280 -6.75 4.08 11.22
CA ILE A 280 -6.17 2.76 11.48
C ILE A 280 -5.66 2.13 10.17
N GLU A 281 -6.44 2.19 9.10
CA GLU A 281 -6.01 1.68 7.79
C GLU A 281 -4.81 2.46 7.25
N LEU A 282 -4.80 3.80 7.35
CA LEU A 282 -3.67 4.60 6.92
C LEU A 282 -2.40 4.29 7.73
N TYR A 283 -2.48 4.11 9.05
CA TYR A 283 -1.37 3.57 9.86
C TYR A 283 -0.96 2.16 9.40
N GLY A 284 -1.91 1.33 8.95
CA GLY A 284 -1.63 0.05 8.31
C GLY A 284 -0.86 0.20 6.99
N GLY A 285 -1.12 1.27 6.25
CA GLY A 285 -0.33 1.66 5.08
C GLY A 285 1.11 2.01 5.45
N VAL A 286 1.30 2.78 6.54
CA VAL A 286 2.64 3.10 7.07
C VAL A 286 3.37 1.83 7.50
N ALA A 287 2.70 0.92 8.23
CA ALA A 287 3.26 -0.35 8.69
C ALA A 287 3.68 -1.31 7.56
N ARG A 288 3.10 -1.18 6.36
CA ARG A 288 3.47 -1.99 5.17
C ARG A 288 4.55 -1.35 4.31
N ALA A 289 5.03 -0.16 4.65
CA ALA A 289 6.08 0.53 3.89
C ALA A 289 7.50 0.08 4.31
N SER A 290 7.74 -1.21 4.55
CA SER A 290 9.02 -1.72 5.07
C SER A 290 10.18 -1.63 4.09
N GLU A 291 9.90 -1.79 2.79
CA GLU A 291 10.88 -1.81 1.69
C GLU A 291 11.42 -0.41 1.34
N MET A 292 11.87 0.36 2.33
CA MET A 292 12.31 1.74 2.18
C MET A 292 13.78 1.95 2.56
N SER A 293 14.44 2.97 1.97
CA SER A 293 15.87 3.22 2.18
C SER A 293 16.22 3.64 3.61
N ASN A 294 15.28 4.23 4.35
CA ASN A 294 15.49 4.64 5.74
C ASN A 294 14.27 4.32 6.62
N SER A 295 14.18 3.05 7.04
CA SER A 295 13.10 2.50 7.86
C SER A 295 12.93 3.19 9.23
N THR A 296 14.00 3.79 9.78
CA THR A 296 13.95 4.47 11.09
C THR A 296 12.94 5.61 11.17
N ARG A 297 12.64 6.25 10.02
CA ARG A 297 11.63 7.31 9.93
C ARG A 297 10.24 6.78 10.25
N VAL A 298 9.92 5.57 9.80
CA VAL A 298 8.66 4.88 10.11
C VAL A 298 8.66 4.37 11.53
N THR A 299 9.74 3.76 12.02
CA THR A 299 9.76 3.25 13.41
C THR A 299 9.56 4.38 14.42
N THR A 300 10.28 5.50 14.25
CA THR A 300 10.15 6.70 15.08
C THR A 300 8.74 7.32 15.04
N PHE A 301 8.10 7.29 13.87
CA PHE A 301 6.73 7.77 13.71
C PHE A 301 5.73 6.84 14.39
N MET A 302 5.82 5.54 14.14
CA MET A 302 4.91 4.54 14.67
C MET A 302 5.00 4.45 16.20
N SER A 303 6.21 4.40 16.77
CA SER A 303 6.43 4.27 18.22
C SER A 303 5.70 5.33 19.04
N ARG A 304 5.61 6.57 18.53
CA ARG A 304 4.89 7.67 19.19
C ARG A 304 3.37 7.47 19.19
N SER A 305 2.83 6.81 18.18
CA SER A 305 1.38 6.60 18.00
C SER A 305 0.87 5.30 18.60
N LEU A 306 1.72 4.28 18.81
CA LEU A 306 1.33 2.97 19.31
C LEU A 306 0.48 2.99 20.60
N PRO A 307 0.82 3.77 21.65
CA PRO A 307 -0.01 3.80 22.86
C PRO A 307 -1.43 4.33 22.61
N HIS A 308 -1.55 5.31 21.71
CA HIS A 308 -2.83 5.91 21.35
C HIS A 308 -3.65 4.98 20.44
N LEU A 309 -3.00 4.28 19.51
CA LEU A 309 -3.63 3.25 18.67
C LEU A 309 -4.17 2.10 19.52
N ALA A 310 -3.37 1.58 20.45
CA ALA A 310 -3.84 0.57 21.42
C ALA A 310 -5.01 1.09 22.26
N GLY A 311 -4.95 2.36 22.67
CA GLY A 311 -6.01 3.02 23.42
C GLY A 311 -7.36 3.08 22.72
N LEU A 312 -7.40 3.12 21.37
CA LEU A 312 -8.65 3.13 20.61
C LEU A 312 -9.53 1.90 20.88
N MET A 313 -8.93 0.75 21.19
CA MET A 313 -9.64 -0.48 21.53
C MET A 313 -10.65 -0.27 22.67
N LYS A 314 -10.35 0.64 23.62
CA LYS A 314 -11.26 0.93 24.75
C LYS A 314 -12.50 1.71 24.34
N PHE A 315 -12.39 2.55 23.31
CA PHE A 315 -13.50 3.36 22.81
C PHE A 315 -14.38 2.59 21.85
N TYR A 316 -13.80 1.65 21.11
CA TYR A 316 -14.45 0.94 20.00
C TYR A 316 -14.59 -0.57 20.23
N ALA A 317 -14.60 -1.01 21.49
CA ALA A 317 -14.72 -2.43 21.85
C ALA A 317 -16.01 -3.11 21.35
N GLU A 318 -17.02 -2.35 20.93
CA GLU A 318 -18.26 -2.91 20.36
C GLU A 318 -18.24 -2.92 18.83
N GLU A 319 -17.28 -2.24 18.20
CA GLU A 319 -17.10 -2.15 16.75
C GLU A 319 -16.06 -3.19 16.30
N LEU A 320 -16.52 -4.42 16.01
CA LEU A 320 -15.64 -5.57 15.72
C LEU A 320 -14.65 -5.31 14.57
N SER A 321 -15.06 -4.60 13.52
CA SER A 321 -14.17 -4.28 12.39
C SER A 321 -13.01 -3.36 12.78
N ILE A 322 -13.23 -2.46 13.75
CA ILE A 322 -12.16 -1.60 14.30
C ILE A 322 -11.21 -2.46 15.14
N CYS A 323 -11.75 -3.37 15.95
CA CYS A 323 -10.97 -4.29 16.77
C CYS A 323 -10.03 -5.15 15.92
N GLU A 324 -10.55 -5.76 14.86
CA GLU A 324 -9.78 -6.53 13.88
C GLU A 324 -8.68 -5.69 13.25
N SER A 325 -9.03 -4.50 12.78
CA SER A 325 -8.10 -3.61 12.07
C SER A 325 -6.95 -3.16 12.97
N LEU A 326 -7.20 -2.94 14.26
CA LEU A 326 -6.16 -2.66 15.25
C LEU A 326 -5.24 -3.88 15.48
N LEU A 327 -5.80 -5.08 15.66
CA LEU A 327 -5.01 -6.30 15.83
C LEU A 327 -4.14 -6.58 14.59
N ARG A 328 -4.73 -6.47 13.40
CA ARG A 328 -4.03 -6.58 12.11
C ARG A 328 -2.94 -5.53 11.97
N LEU A 329 -3.19 -4.28 12.34
CA LEU A 329 -2.19 -3.22 12.30
C LEU A 329 -0.96 -3.55 13.14
N PHE A 330 -1.16 -3.98 14.40
CA PHE A 330 -0.06 -4.32 15.29
C PHE A 330 0.70 -5.54 14.80
N ARG A 331 0.00 -6.57 14.32
CA ARG A 331 0.61 -7.74 13.69
C ARG A 331 1.46 -7.34 12.48
N ASP A 332 0.89 -6.61 11.53
CA ASP A 332 1.58 -6.20 10.29
C ASP A 332 2.81 -5.35 10.64
N TYR A 333 2.72 -4.42 11.60
CA TYR A 333 3.86 -3.63 12.04
C TYR A 333 4.97 -4.47 12.69
N ALA A 334 4.61 -5.42 13.56
CA ALA A 334 5.55 -6.33 14.18
C ALA A 334 6.22 -7.22 13.12
N GLU A 335 5.46 -7.82 12.21
CA GLU A 335 5.99 -8.63 11.11
C GLU A 335 7.04 -7.88 10.29
N GLN A 336 6.74 -6.63 9.94
CA GLN A 336 7.54 -5.86 9.00
C GLN A 336 8.74 -5.16 9.62
N PHE A 337 8.66 -4.71 10.89
CA PHE A 337 9.66 -3.85 11.49
C PHE A 337 10.39 -4.42 12.70
N ILE A 338 9.96 -5.54 13.31
CA ILE A 338 10.53 -6.04 14.58
C ILE A 338 12.06 -6.17 14.55
N VAL A 339 12.63 -6.54 13.40
CA VAL A 339 14.08 -6.70 13.19
C VAL A 339 14.81 -5.36 13.17
N ALA A 340 14.15 -4.31 12.68
CA ALA A 340 14.70 -2.97 12.52
C ALA A 340 14.47 -2.07 13.74
N LEU A 341 13.68 -2.50 14.73
CA LEU A 341 13.38 -1.68 15.91
C LEU A 341 14.57 -1.56 16.86
N GLU A 342 14.82 -0.32 17.30
CA GLU A 342 15.72 -0.04 18.41
C GLU A 342 15.11 -0.46 19.75
N GLN A 343 15.92 -0.41 20.83
CA GLN A 343 15.48 -0.86 22.15
C GLN A 343 14.24 -0.10 22.65
N ASP A 344 14.23 1.23 22.54
CA ASP A 344 13.11 2.06 23.00
C ASP A 344 11.84 1.82 22.16
N ASP A 345 12.00 1.63 20.84
CA ASP A 345 10.91 1.29 19.93
C ASP A 345 10.30 -0.08 20.25
N CYS A 346 11.13 -1.07 20.61
CA CYS A 346 10.66 -2.39 21.04
C CYS A 346 9.83 -2.30 22.32
N VAL A 347 10.30 -1.55 23.32
CA VAL A 347 9.58 -1.34 24.58
C VAL A 347 8.21 -0.71 24.31
N ALA A 348 8.16 0.30 23.42
CA ALA A 348 6.91 0.94 23.03
C ALA A 348 5.93 -0.05 22.37
N LEU A 349 6.42 -0.88 21.44
CA LEU A 349 5.61 -1.90 20.77
C LEU A 349 5.11 -2.96 21.74
N PHE A 350 5.96 -3.47 22.63
CA PHE A 350 5.57 -4.49 23.61
C PHE A 350 4.53 -3.97 24.60
N ALA A 351 4.74 -2.77 25.15
CA ALA A 351 3.81 -2.16 26.08
C ALA A 351 2.44 -1.88 25.43
N ALA A 352 2.43 -1.33 24.21
CA ALA A 352 1.20 -1.05 23.50
C ALA A 352 0.48 -2.34 23.07
N SER A 353 1.22 -3.38 22.64
CA SER A 353 0.64 -4.69 22.29
C SER A 353 -0.01 -5.36 23.51
N ALA A 354 0.64 -5.31 24.68
CA ALA A 354 0.07 -5.85 25.91
C ALA A 354 -1.23 -5.13 26.30
N GLU A 355 -1.27 -3.80 26.20
CA GLU A 355 -2.47 -3.01 26.50
C GLU A 355 -3.60 -3.25 25.50
N LEU A 356 -3.26 -3.40 24.20
CA LEU A 356 -4.21 -3.76 23.15
C LEU A 356 -4.87 -5.11 23.44
N LEU A 357 -4.07 -6.16 23.65
CA LEU A 357 -4.54 -7.52 23.91
C LEU A 357 -5.38 -7.61 25.18
N LYS A 358 -4.96 -6.90 26.25
CA LYS A 358 -5.72 -6.80 27.49
C LYS A 358 -7.08 -6.10 27.28
N SER A 359 -7.10 -5.03 26.50
CA SER A 359 -8.34 -4.30 26.22
C SER A 359 -9.32 -5.16 25.42
N TYR A 360 -8.81 -5.88 24.41
CA TYR A 360 -9.59 -6.84 23.62
C TYR A 360 -10.16 -7.99 24.48
N SER A 361 -9.32 -8.66 25.27
CA SER A 361 -9.74 -9.83 26.08
C SER A 361 -10.81 -9.50 27.13
N SER A 362 -10.70 -8.31 27.72
CA SER A 362 -11.68 -7.82 28.71
C SER A 362 -13.08 -7.66 28.11
N SER A 363 -13.15 -7.39 26.80
CA SER A 363 -14.39 -7.11 26.08
C SER A 363 -14.97 -8.35 25.39
N HIS A 364 -14.12 -9.23 24.84
CA HIS A 364 -14.52 -10.32 23.94
C HIS A 364 -14.27 -11.74 24.49
N CYS A 365 -13.10 -12.01 25.10
CA CYS A 365 -12.76 -13.35 25.59
C CYS A 365 -13.52 -13.71 26.88
N SER A 366 -13.74 -12.72 27.76
CA SER A 366 -14.38 -12.92 29.07
C SER A 366 -15.89 -13.23 28.98
N LYS A 367 -16.53 -13.01 27.81
CA LYS A 367 -17.99 -13.08 27.61
C LYS A 367 -18.43 -14.33 26.83
N SER A 368 -17.59 -15.36 26.71
CA SER A 368 -17.78 -16.60 25.91
C SER A 368 -18.96 -17.53 26.35
N ARG A 369 -20.04 -16.98 26.89
CA ARG A 369 -21.26 -17.72 27.30
C ARG A 369 -22.50 -17.36 26.47
N VAL A 370 -22.36 -16.52 25.45
CA VAL A 370 -23.47 -16.10 24.57
C VAL A 370 -23.37 -16.84 23.24
N VAL A 371 -24.51 -17.29 22.71
CA VAL A 371 -24.60 -17.87 21.36
C VAL A 371 -24.23 -16.78 20.36
N LYS A 372 -23.05 -16.92 19.73
CA LYS A 372 -22.56 -16.01 18.70
C LYS A 372 -23.18 -16.35 17.35
N SER A 373 -23.33 -15.34 16.50
CA SER A 373 -23.67 -15.58 15.09
C SER A 373 -22.48 -16.17 14.34
N SER A 374 -22.71 -16.79 13.17
CA SER A 374 -21.61 -17.34 12.36
C SER A 374 -20.60 -16.27 11.91
N ILE A 375 -21.07 -15.03 11.70
CA ILE A 375 -20.21 -13.90 11.30
C ILE A 375 -19.33 -13.47 12.48
N GLU A 376 -19.89 -13.41 13.68
CA GLU A 376 -19.13 -13.12 14.90
C GLU A 376 -18.08 -14.20 15.19
N GLU A 377 -18.40 -15.47 14.96
CA GLU A 377 -17.45 -16.58 15.16
C GLU A 377 -16.27 -16.53 14.17
N GLU A 378 -16.52 -16.23 12.90
CA GLU A 378 -15.46 -16.03 11.90
C GLU A 378 -14.58 -14.82 12.24
N GLN A 379 -15.20 -13.74 12.72
CA GLN A 379 -14.50 -12.55 13.16
C GLN A 379 -13.61 -12.82 14.38
N ASP A 380 -14.15 -13.49 15.40
CA ASP A 380 -13.38 -13.90 16.58
C ASP A 380 -12.17 -14.77 16.16
N TYR A 381 -12.35 -15.67 15.20
CA TYR A 381 -11.27 -16.49 14.68
C TYR A 381 -10.16 -15.63 14.05
N ASN A 382 -10.52 -14.66 13.20
CA ASN A 382 -9.56 -13.77 12.55
C ASN A 382 -8.82 -12.86 13.55
N ASP A 383 -9.54 -12.38 14.57
CA ASP A 383 -8.97 -11.58 15.65
C ASP A 383 -7.97 -12.39 16.47
N VAL A 384 -8.36 -13.59 16.91
CA VAL A 384 -7.49 -14.52 17.66
C VAL A 384 -6.28 -14.92 16.83
N LEU A 385 -6.46 -15.21 15.54
CA LEU A 385 -5.36 -15.51 14.62
C LEU A 385 -4.38 -14.33 14.53
N SER A 386 -4.89 -13.11 14.36
CA SER A 386 -4.06 -11.90 14.31
C SER A 386 -3.30 -11.66 15.61
N ALA A 387 -3.95 -11.90 16.75
CA ALA A 387 -3.35 -11.78 18.06
C ALA A 387 -2.24 -12.83 18.29
N ILE A 388 -2.45 -14.09 17.90
CA ILE A 388 -1.43 -15.14 17.97
C ILE A 388 -0.25 -14.82 17.04
N GLN A 389 -0.51 -14.40 15.80
CA GLN A 389 0.52 -13.99 14.86
C GLN A 389 1.36 -12.82 15.41
N LEU A 390 0.71 -11.81 16.01
CA LEU A 390 1.40 -10.72 16.70
C LEU A 390 2.36 -11.29 17.77
N LEU A 391 1.89 -12.15 18.67
CA LEU A 391 2.75 -12.74 19.71
C LEU A 391 3.92 -13.55 19.13
N ILE A 392 3.70 -14.26 18.02
CA ILE A 392 4.77 -14.96 17.29
C ILE A 392 5.80 -13.94 16.82
N HIS A 393 5.40 -12.87 16.12
CA HIS A 393 6.33 -11.85 15.64
C HIS A 393 7.10 -11.17 16.79
N LEU A 394 6.44 -10.81 17.89
CA LEU A 394 7.11 -10.25 19.07
C LEU A 394 8.16 -11.22 19.64
N SER A 395 7.86 -12.52 19.68
CA SER A 395 8.79 -13.54 20.16
C SER A 395 10.05 -13.70 19.30
N THR A 396 9.98 -13.35 18.01
CA THR A 396 11.15 -13.45 17.12
C THR A 396 12.27 -12.48 17.51
N LYS A 397 11.96 -11.37 18.20
CA LYS A 397 12.97 -10.40 18.64
C LYS A 397 14.01 -11.04 19.55
N ASP A 398 13.57 -11.84 20.51
CA ASP A 398 14.46 -12.54 21.44
C ASP A 398 15.37 -13.53 20.72
N PHE A 399 14.81 -14.28 19.79
CA PHE A 399 15.59 -15.23 19.01
C PHE A 399 16.70 -14.53 18.21
N LEU A 400 16.39 -13.38 17.61
CA LEU A 400 17.37 -12.59 16.85
C LEU A 400 18.43 -11.99 17.78
N ASP A 401 18.03 -11.39 18.90
CA ASP A 401 18.98 -10.76 19.82
C ASP A 401 19.96 -11.75 20.44
N ILE A 402 19.49 -12.96 20.75
CA ILE A 402 20.32 -14.08 21.19
C ILE A 402 21.26 -14.54 20.08
N SER A 403 20.75 -14.69 18.85
CA SER A 403 21.52 -15.17 17.69
C SER A 403 22.65 -14.20 17.28
N PHE A 404 22.43 -12.90 17.44
CA PHE A 404 23.40 -11.85 17.09
C PHE A 404 24.26 -11.37 18.26
N GLY A 405 24.07 -11.92 19.48
CA GLY A 405 24.94 -11.65 20.63
C GLY A 405 24.85 -10.22 21.18
N TYR A 406 23.68 -9.58 21.09
CA TYR A 406 23.49 -8.21 21.59
C TYR A 406 23.61 -8.14 23.13
N LYS A 407 24.50 -7.26 23.62
CA LYS A 407 24.92 -7.18 25.03
C LYS A 407 23.83 -6.78 26.05
N ASN A 408 22.67 -6.30 25.58
CA ASN A 408 21.51 -5.91 26.40
C ASN A 408 20.32 -6.92 26.32
N SER A 409 20.55 -8.12 25.78
CA SER A 409 19.50 -9.13 25.50
C SER A 409 18.68 -9.56 26.73
N ALA A 410 19.24 -9.59 27.95
CA ALA A 410 18.54 -10.15 29.10
C ALA A 410 17.29 -9.36 29.55
N ALA A 411 17.33 -8.02 29.50
CA ALA A 411 16.21 -7.19 29.93
C ALA A 411 15.09 -7.15 28.87
N VAL A 412 15.46 -7.12 27.59
CA VAL A 412 14.51 -7.22 26.48
C VAL A 412 13.85 -8.61 26.46
N SER A 413 14.62 -9.66 26.74
CA SER A 413 14.11 -11.02 26.74
C SER A 413 13.13 -11.33 27.88
N ASP A 414 13.34 -10.74 29.05
CA ASP A 414 12.33 -10.82 30.12
C ASP A 414 11.02 -10.12 29.70
N GLN A 415 11.10 -8.97 29.01
CA GLN A 415 9.91 -8.27 28.52
C GLN A 415 9.17 -9.04 27.43
N VAL A 416 9.87 -9.60 26.44
CA VAL A 416 9.27 -10.43 25.39
C VAL A 416 8.56 -11.63 26.00
N THR A 417 9.24 -12.35 26.89
CA THR A 417 8.68 -13.51 27.59
C THR A 417 7.41 -13.12 28.36
N ASN A 418 7.46 -12.02 29.12
CA ASN A 418 6.32 -11.51 29.87
C ASN A 418 5.14 -11.15 28.96
N VAL A 419 5.38 -10.45 27.85
CA VAL A 419 4.32 -10.03 26.91
C VAL A 419 3.70 -11.22 26.19
N VAL A 420 4.50 -12.21 25.78
CA VAL A 420 4.02 -13.42 25.12
C VAL A 420 3.15 -14.25 26.06
N PHE A 421 3.62 -14.57 27.26
CA PHE A 421 2.82 -15.34 28.21
C PHE A 421 1.58 -14.57 28.70
N PHE A 422 1.73 -13.27 28.96
CA PHE A 422 0.60 -12.42 29.30
C PHE A 422 -0.44 -12.40 28.18
N GLY A 423 -0.02 -12.19 26.94
CA GLY A 423 -0.89 -12.16 25.76
C GLY A 423 -1.60 -13.49 25.54
N LEU A 424 -0.90 -14.62 25.65
CA LEU A 424 -1.52 -15.95 25.57
C LEU A 424 -2.59 -16.14 26.64
N GLN A 425 -2.34 -15.70 27.88
CA GLN A 425 -3.34 -15.75 28.95
C GLN A 425 -4.55 -14.83 28.68
N GLN A 426 -4.39 -13.77 27.90
CA GLN A 426 -5.51 -12.90 27.52
C GLN A 426 -6.39 -13.53 26.43
N ILE A 427 -5.83 -14.36 25.56
CA ILE A 427 -6.50 -14.89 24.37
C ILE A 427 -7.08 -16.30 24.63
N LEU A 428 -6.37 -17.14 25.39
CA LEU A 428 -6.72 -18.52 25.74
C LEU A 428 -7.21 -18.61 27.19
#